data_AF-A0A965AAR7-F1
#
_entry.id   AF-A0A965AAR7-F1
#
_cell.length_a   1.000
_cell.length_b   1.000
_cell.length_c   1.000
_cell.angle_alpha   90.00
_cell.angle_beta   90.00
_cell.angle_gamma   90.00
#
_symmetry.space_group_name_H-M   'P 1'
#
loop_
_entity.id
_entity.type
_entity.pdbx_description
1 polymer ?
#
loop_
_entity_poly.entity_id
_entity_poly.type
_entity_poly.pdbx_seq_one_letter_code
_entity_poly.pdbx_strand_id
1 'polypeptide(L)'
;MHFFGIAVFLFIPIVLSPNPKGVAVFDISGPTIRDLLAGCLMILFFYVNYYFLTTRLFLRKKYVVYGLIIICSFAIIILLPSLLTGFIPWSDPSPPPYKQDLMKPENASFLISISHNILLFLSVITFSIFLRIQEHLFKVEKAKNEMEILSLKEQINPHFLFNTLNNLYY
;
A
#
# COMPACT_ATOMS: atom_id res chain seq x y z
N MET A 1 15.23 -3.13 -1.90
CA MET A 1 14.84 -2.57 -3.21
C MET A 1 13.36 -2.10 -3.26
N HIS A 2 12.38 -2.77 -2.64
CA HIS A 2 10.96 -2.37 -2.72
C HIS A 2 10.58 -1.08 -1.95
N PHE A 3 11.31 -0.72 -0.89
CA PHE A 3 11.00 0.44 -0.05
C PHE A 3 11.07 1.80 -0.78
N PHE A 4 12.03 1.96 -1.69
CA PHE A 4 12.26 3.25 -2.37
C PHE A 4 11.16 3.54 -3.41
N GLY A 5 10.73 2.52 -4.16
CA GLY A 5 9.65 2.67 -5.15
C GLY A 5 8.29 3.00 -4.51
N ILE A 6 8.04 2.53 -3.29
CA ILE A 6 6.80 2.78 -2.55
C ILE A 6 6.77 4.17 -1.96
N ALA A 7 7.91 4.62 -1.41
CA ALA A 7 8.06 6.00 -0.96
C ALA A 7 7.84 6.99 -2.10
N VAL A 8 8.37 6.70 -3.29
CA VAL A 8 8.16 7.52 -4.50
C VAL A 8 6.71 7.44 -4.99
N PHE A 9 6.09 6.26 -5.04
CA PHE A 9 4.69 6.10 -5.44
C PHE A 9 3.72 6.83 -4.52
N LEU A 10 3.98 6.86 -3.20
CA LEU A 10 3.19 7.61 -2.22
C LEU A 10 3.47 9.13 -2.28
N PHE A 11 4.63 9.55 -2.77
CA PHE A 11 4.98 10.96 -2.94
C PHE A 11 4.32 11.60 -4.17
N ILE A 12 4.12 10.82 -5.25
CA ILE A 12 3.56 11.32 -6.52
C ILE A 12 2.20 12.02 -6.32
N PRO A 13 1.21 11.45 -5.61
CA PRO A 13 -0.08 12.11 -5.41
C PRO A 13 0.01 13.41 -4.60
N ILE A 14 0.97 13.50 -3.66
CA ILE A 14 1.20 14.70 -2.85
C ILE A 14 1.81 15.81 -3.71
N VAL A 15 2.77 15.47 -4.57
CA VAL A 15 3.41 16.41 -5.50
C VAL A 15 2.46 16.83 -6.63
N LEU A 16 1.59 15.92 -7.07
CA LEU A 16 0.64 16.15 -8.17
C LEU A 16 -0.72 16.67 -7.70
N SER A 17 -0.93 16.79 -6.39
CA SER A 17 -2.12 17.43 -5.82
C SER A 17 -2.24 18.84 -6.41
N PRO A 18 -3.36 19.17 -7.07
CA PRO A 18 -3.54 20.48 -7.70
C PRO A 18 -3.70 21.53 -6.61
N ASN A 19 -2.58 22.08 -6.14
CA ASN A 19 -2.58 23.21 -5.24
C ASN A 19 -3.28 24.40 -5.91
N PRO A 20 -4.11 25.16 -5.17
CA PRO A 20 -4.68 26.40 -5.69
C PRO A 20 -3.54 27.30 -6.17
N LYS A 21 -3.69 27.80 -7.40
CA LYS A 21 -2.65 28.56 -8.12
C LYS A 21 -2.07 29.67 -7.25
N GLY A 22 -0.80 29.56 -6.87
CA GLY A 22 -0.04 30.64 -6.21
C GLY A 22 0.50 30.32 -4.81
N VAL A 23 0.16 29.18 -4.20
CA VAL A 23 0.74 28.77 -2.91
C VAL A 23 1.95 27.87 -3.17
N ALA A 24 3.11 28.23 -2.64
CA ALA A 24 4.29 27.38 -2.73
C ALA A 24 4.01 26.03 -2.02
N VAL A 25 4.50 24.91 -2.57
CA VAL A 25 4.34 23.56 -1.97
C VAL A 25 4.84 23.51 -0.50
N PHE A 26 5.74 24.43 -0.14
CA PHE A 26 6.33 24.57 1.19
C PHE A 26 5.75 25.71 2.03
N ASP A 27 4.63 26.32 1.62
CA ASP A 27 3.99 27.33 2.45
C ASP A 27 3.36 26.65 3.68
N ILE A 28 3.62 27.19 4.87
CA ILE A 28 3.14 26.66 6.16
C ILE A 28 1.68 27.11 6.34
N SER A 29 0.84 26.71 5.39
CA SER A 29 -0.60 26.94 5.44
C SER A 29 -1.30 25.74 6.07
N GLY A 30 -2.43 25.97 6.75
CA GLY A 30 -3.22 24.90 7.37
C GLY A 30 -3.58 23.73 6.44
N PRO A 31 -3.90 23.96 5.15
CA PRO A 31 -4.11 22.90 4.16
C PRO A 31 -2.86 22.03 3.91
N THR A 32 -1.67 22.64 3.79
CA THR A 32 -0.42 21.89 3.56
C THR A 32 -0.10 20.96 4.73
N ILE A 33 -0.27 21.45 5.97
CA ILE A 33 -0.04 20.65 7.18
C ILE A 33 -0.99 19.45 7.25
N ARG A 34 -2.26 19.66 6.86
CA ARG A 34 -3.25 18.58 6.80
C ARG A 34 -2.83 17.49 5.82
N ASP A 35 -2.42 17.87 4.61
CA ASP A 35 -2.06 16.91 3.57
C ASP A 35 -0.77 16.16 3.92
N LEU A 36 0.19 16.82 4.57
CA LEU A 36 1.37 16.19 5.15
C LEU A 36 1.00 15.17 6.24
N LEU A 37 0.11 15.55 7.17
CA LEU A 37 -0.38 14.65 8.22
C LEU A 37 -1.10 13.43 7.63
N ALA A 38 -1.96 13.63 6.63
CA ALA A 38 -2.64 12.55 5.93
C ALA A 38 -1.65 11.61 5.24
N GLY A 39 -0.63 12.15 4.55
CA GLY A 39 0.44 11.37 3.94
C GLY A 39 1.25 10.55 4.95
N CYS A 40 1.64 11.15 6.08
CA CYS A 40 2.33 10.45 7.16
C CYS A 40 1.49 9.30 7.74
N LEU A 41 0.20 9.53 7.98
CA LEU A 41 -0.73 8.48 8.43
C LEU A 41 -0.89 7.37 7.40
N MET A 42 -0.92 7.72 6.11
CA MET A 42 -1.03 6.76 5.02
C MET A 42 0.20 5.85 4.94
N ILE A 43 1.41 6.42 5.10
CA ILE A 43 2.66 5.65 5.18
C ILE A 43 2.63 4.73 6.40
N LEU A 44 2.27 5.26 7.57
CA LEU A 44 2.17 4.45 8.79
C LEU A 44 1.20 3.28 8.61
N PHE A 45 0.03 3.53 8.04
CA PHE A 45 -0.97 2.51 7.74
C PHE A 45 -0.42 1.46 6.76
N PHE A 46 0.30 1.87 5.71
CA PHE A 46 0.92 0.92 4.79
C PHE A 46 1.85 -0.05 5.51
N TYR A 47 2.75 0.44 6.38
CA TYR A 47 3.66 -0.43 7.13
C TYR A 47 2.92 -1.38 8.05
N VAL A 48 1.93 -0.87 8.80
CA VAL A 48 1.08 -1.68 9.69
C VAL A 48 0.32 -2.74 8.89
N ASN A 49 -0.22 -2.37 7.73
CA ASN A 49 -0.95 -3.27 6.85
C ASN A 49 -0.04 -4.37 6.29
N TYR A 50 1.11 -4.00 5.72
CA TYR A 50 2.06 -4.91 5.10
C TYR A 50 2.67 -5.89 6.10
N TYR A 51 3.17 -5.42 7.24
CA TYR A 51 3.81 -6.30 8.22
C TYR A 51 2.80 -7.09 9.06
N PHE A 52 1.75 -6.43 9.57
CA PHE A 52 0.87 -7.02 10.58
C PHE A 52 -0.47 -7.50 10.03
N LEU A 53 -1.28 -6.63 9.40
CA LEU A 53 -2.65 -7.02 9.01
C LEU A 53 -2.63 -8.13 7.96
N THR A 54 -1.81 -8.01 6.92
CA THR A 54 -1.75 -8.99 5.84
C THR A 54 -1.21 -10.32 6.35
N THR A 55 -0.11 -10.30 7.12
CA THR A 55 0.51 -11.53 7.64
C THR A 55 -0.35 -12.23 8.68
N ARG A 56 -1.00 -11.47 9.58
CA ARG A 56 -1.67 -12.04 10.75
C ARG A 56 -3.16 -12.25 10.57
N LEU A 57 -3.85 -11.40 9.81
CA LEU A 57 -5.30 -11.50 9.60
C LEU A 57 -5.66 -12.06 8.22
N PHE A 58 -5.06 -11.54 7.15
CA PHE A 58 -5.38 -11.96 5.79
C PHE A 58 -4.95 -13.42 5.54
N LEU A 59 -3.71 -13.79 5.88
CA LEU A 59 -3.23 -15.17 5.75
C LEU A 59 -3.91 -16.17 6.70
N ARG A 60 -4.48 -15.70 7.83
CA ARG A 60 -5.28 -16.53 8.75
C ARG A 60 -6.76 -16.63 8.34
N LYS A 61 -7.11 -16.20 7.12
CA LYS A 61 -8.48 -16.19 6.56
C LYS A 61 -9.50 -15.39 7.37
N LYS A 62 -9.06 -14.46 8.23
CA LYS A 62 -9.94 -13.60 9.04
C LYS A 62 -10.36 -12.35 8.27
N TYR A 63 -11.01 -12.53 7.12
CA TYR A 63 -11.33 -11.46 6.18
C TYR A 63 -12.28 -10.38 6.75
N VAL A 64 -13.24 -10.76 7.60
CA VAL A 64 -14.19 -9.82 8.21
C VAL A 64 -13.49 -8.81 9.11
N VAL A 65 -12.63 -9.29 10.01
CA VAL A 65 -11.87 -8.43 10.94
C VAL A 65 -10.88 -7.55 10.16
N TYR A 66 -10.26 -8.11 9.11
CA TYR A 66 -9.39 -7.35 8.21
C TYR A 66 -10.15 -6.19 7.52
N GLY A 67 -11.35 -6.48 6.99
CA GLY A 67 -12.20 -5.46 6.35
C GLY A 67 -12.63 -4.36 7.31
N LEU A 68 -13.03 -4.71 8.54
CA LEU A 68 -13.38 -3.72 9.56
C LEU A 68 -12.22 -2.79 9.91
N ILE A 69 -11.01 -3.34 10.09
CA ILE A 69 -9.82 -2.52 10.38
C ILE A 69 -9.52 -1.58 9.22
N ILE A 70 -9.63 -2.06 7.97
CA ILE A 70 -9.42 -1.22 6.78
C ILE A 70 -10.40 -0.04 6.76
N ILE A 71 -11.69 -0.28 7.00
CA ILE A 71 -12.72 0.76 7.00
C ILE A 71 -12.44 1.78 8.12
N CYS A 72 -12.12 1.31 9.32
CA CYS A 72 -11.74 2.18 10.44
C CYS A 72 -10.50 3.01 10.12
N SER A 73 -9.46 2.41 9.53
CA SER A 73 -8.25 3.13 9.15
C SER A 73 -8.50 4.17 8.07
N PHE A 74 -9.34 3.85 7.08
CA PHE A 74 -9.75 4.82 6.05
C PHE A 74 -10.45 6.03 6.68
N ALA A 75 -11.39 5.78 7.59
CA ALA A 75 -12.08 6.84 8.32
C ALA A 75 -11.11 7.72 9.12
N ILE A 76 -10.14 7.11 9.81
CA ILE A 76 -9.11 7.83 10.58
C ILE A 76 -8.24 8.71 9.67
N ILE A 77 -7.81 8.20 8.52
CA ILE A 77 -6.94 8.94 7.59
C ILE A 77 -7.64 10.19 7.02
N ILE A 78 -8.97 10.15 6.85
CA ILE A 78 -9.76 11.30 6.38
C ILE A 78 -10.11 12.25 7.54
N LEU A 79 -10.61 11.71 8.64
CA LEU A 79 -11.19 12.51 9.73
C LEU A 79 -10.12 13.15 10.62
N LEU A 80 -9.05 12.43 10.94
CA LEU A 80 -8.07 12.87 11.93
C LEU A 80 -7.30 14.14 11.48
N PRO A 81 -6.79 14.23 10.24
CA PRO A 81 -6.15 15.45 9.77
C PRO A 81 -7.13 16.63 9.70
N SER A 82 -8.37 16.38 9.29
CA SER A 82 -9.41 17.42 9.20
C SER A 82 -9.81 17.95 10.58
N LEU A 83 -9.90 17.08 11.59
CA LEU A 83 -10.19 17.45 12.97
C LEU A 83 -9.06 18.28 13.59
N LEU A 84 -7.80 17.90 13.36
CA LEU A 84 -6.65 18.59 13.94
C LEU A 84 -6.37 19.96 13.31
N THR A 85 -6.60 20.09 12.00
CA THR A 85 -6.33 21.35 11.29
C THR A 85 -7.54 22.26 11.19
N GLY A 86 -8.75 21.76 11.48
CA GLY A 86 -10.00 22.50 11.31
C GLY A 86 -10.36 22.76 9.85
N PHE A 87 -9.53 22.33 8.90
CA PHE A 87 -9.74 22.51 7.48
C PHE A 87 -10.48 21.32 6.90
N ILE A 88 -11.66 21.60 6.35
CA ILE A 88 -12.47 20.63 5.65
C ILE A 88 -11.98 20.60 4.20
N PRO A 89 -11.60 19.45 3.61
CA PRO A 89 -11.12 19.35 2.23
C PRO A 89 -12.09 19.82 1.15
N TRP A 90 -13.35 20.01 1.54
CA TRP A 90 -14.50 20.25 0.68
C TRP A 90 -15.00 21.69 0.75
N SER A 91 -14.50 22.49 1.71
CA SER A 91 -14.77 23.92 1.72
C SER A 91 -13.77 24.57 0.77
N ASP A 92 -14.17 24.76 -0.48
CA ASP A 92 -13.42 25.62 -1.39
C ASP A 92 -13.19 26.98 -0.70
N PRO A 93 -11.97 27.52 -0.65
CA PRO A 93 -11.78 28.92 -0.31
C PRO A 93 -12.59 29.69 -1.34
N SER A 94 -13.59 30.44 -0.87
CA SER A 94 -14.52 31.24 -1.66
C SER A 94 -13.84 31.76 -2.94
N PRO A 95 -14.36 31.46 -4.14
CA PRO A 95 -13.71 31.86 -5.38
C PRO A 95 -13.55 33.38 -5.42
N PRO A 96 -12.45 33.91 -5.99
CA PRO A 96 -12.27 35.35 -6.14
C PRO A 96 -13.46 35.94 -6.93
N PRO A 97 -13.90 37.17 -6.59
CA PRO A 97 -15.18 37.73 -7.04
C PRO A 97 -15.36 37.89 -8.56
N TYR A 98 -14.35 37.55 -9.36
CA TYR A 98 -14.33 37.74 -10.81
C TYR A 98 -14.52 36.45 -11.65
N LYS A 99 -14.65 35.26 -11.02
CA LYS A 99 -14.82 33.99 -11.77
C LYS A 99 -16.11 33.26 -11.39
N GLN A 100 -17.24 33.92 -11.66
CA GLN A 100 -18.57 33.43 -11.32
C GLN A 100 -19.27 32.61 -12.44
N ASP A 101 -18.57 32.23 -13.51
CA ASP A 101 -19.22 31.60 -14.68
C ASP A 101 -19.14 30.07 -14.75
N LEU A 102 -18.60 29.39 -13.74
CA LEU A 102 -18.63 27.93 -13.67
C LEU A 102 -19.02 27.51 -12.25
N MET A 103 -20.31 27.64 -11.93
CA MET A 103 -20.93 26.99 -10.77
C MET A 103 -20.82 25.47 -10.97
N LYS A 104 -19.65 24.89 -10.66
CA LYS A 104 -19.57 23.45 -10.43
C LYS A 104 -20.45 23.15 -9.22
N PRO A 105 -21.35 22.16 -9.29
CA PRO A 105 -22.13 21.79 -8.13
C PRO A 105 -21.16 21.45 -6.99
N GLU A 106 -21.39 22.01 -5.81
CA GLU A 106 -20.60 21.79 -4.59
C GLU A 106 -20.39 20.29 -4.29
N ASN A 107 -21.37 19.47 -4.67
CA ASN A 107 -21.31 18.01 -4.57
C ASN A 107 -20.27 17.38 -5.52
N ALA A 108 -19.96 18.01 -6.65
CA ALA A 108 -19.01 17.47 -7.63
C ALA A 108 -17.56 17.59 -7.15
N SER A 109 -17.17 18.69 -6.50
CA SER A 109 -15.83 18.80 -5.90
C SER A 109 -15.67 17.80 -4.74
N PHE A 110 -16.74 17.60 -3.97
CA PHE A 110 -16.80 16.56 -2.93
C PHE A 110 -16.62 15.14 -3.49
N LEU A 111 -17.37 14.78 -4.52
CA LEU A 111 -17.25 13.43 -5.09
C LEU A 111 -15.89 13.20 -5.76
N ILE A 112 -15.31 14.22 -6.39
CA ILE A 112 -14.01 14.13 -7.05
C ILE A 112 -12.88 13.93 -6.03
N SER A 113 -12.82 14.73 -4.96
CA SER A 113 -11.76 14.55 -3.97
C SER A 113 -11.97 13.26 -3.14
N ILE A 114 -13.20 12.78 -2.93
CA ILE A 114 -13.41 11.52 -2.18
C ILE A 114 -13.03 10.31 -3.00
N SER A 115 -13.38 10.32 -4.29
CA SER A 115 -12.97 9.27 -5.22
C SER A 115 -11.46 9.21 -5.38
N HIS A 116 -10.78 10.36 -5.43
CA HIS A 116 -9.31 10.41 -5.46
C HIS A 116 -8.69 9.75 -4.22
N ASN A 117 -9.14 10.12 -3.01
CA ASN A 117 -8.65 9.54 -1.76
C ASN A 117 -8.92 8.03 -1.65
N ILE A 118 -10.10 7.58 -2.09
CA ILE A 118 -10.46 6.15 -2.13
C ILE A 118 -9.52 5.40 -3.08
N LEU A 119 -9.27 5.92 -4.28
CA LEU A 119 -8.39 5.29 -5.27
C LEU A 119 -6.96 5.16 -4.74
N LEU A 120 -6.43 6.22 -4.13
CA LEU A 120 -5.12 6.18 -3.50
C LEU A 120 -5.06 5.13 -2.40
N PHE A 121 -6.02 5.13 -1.48
CA PHE A 121 -6.06 4.16 -0.38
C PHE A 121 -6.17 2.71 -0.87
N LEU A 122 -7.02 2.47 -1.88
CA LEU A 122 -7.17 1.15 -2.49
C LEU A 122 -5.89 0.68 -3.18
N SER A 123 -5.19 1.59 -3.86
CA SER A 123 -3.91 1.28 -4.51
C SER A 123 -2.86 0.82 -3.49
N VAL A 124 -2.78 1.50 -2.34
CA VAL A 124 -1.85 1.18 -1.25
C VAL A 124 -2.14 -0.21 -0.67
N ILE A 125 -3.41 -0.52 -0.41
CA ILE A 125 -3.83 -1.82 0.11
C ILE A 125 -3.53 -2.92 -0.91
N THR A 126 -3.95 -2.73 -2.15
CA THR A 126 -3.77 -3.74 -3.21
C THR A 126 -2.30 -4.03 -3.43
N PHE A 127 -1.46 -2.98 -3.46
CA PHE A 127 -0.03 -3.11 -3.63
C PHE A 127 0.64 -3.82 -2.44
N SER A 128 0.26 -3.47 -1.21
CA SER A 128 0.72 -4.14 0.02
C SER A 128 0.44 -5.64 -0.01
N ILE A 129 -0.80 -6.02 -0.34
CA ILE A 129 -1.21 -7.42 -0.45
C ILE A 129 -0.43 -8.12 -1.57
N PHE A 130 -0.32 -7.49 -2.74
CA PHE A 130 0.38 -8.05 -3.90
C PHE A 130 1.84 -8.38 -3.56
N LEU A 131 2.59 -7.42 -3.00
CA LEU A 131 3.98 -7.65 -2.58
C LEU A 131 4.10 -8.80 -1.60
N ARG A 132 3.19 -8.87 -0.62
CA ARG A 132 3.23 -9.92 0.40
C ARG A 132 2.96 -11.30 -0.18
N ILE A 133 2.03 -11.39 -1.13
CA ILE A 133 1.74 -12.63 -1.85
C ILE A 133 2.95 -13.05 -2.66
N GLN A 134 3.58 -12.15 -3.41
CA GLN A 134 4.78 -12.45 -4.20
C GLN A 134 5.92 -12.97 -3.32
N GLU A 135 6.20 -12.34 -2.18
CA GLU A 135 7.20 -12.83 -1.23
C GLU A 135 6.86 -14.21 -0.68
N HIS A 136 5.59 -14.46 -0.39
CA HIS A 136 5.16 -15.75 0.13
C HIS A 136 5.30 -16.85 -0.93
N LEU A 137 4.87 -16.59 -2.17
CA LEU A 137 4.99 -17.52 -3.28
C LEU A 137 6.45 -17.85 -3.58
N PHE A 138 7.33 -16.84 -3.63
CA PHE A 138 8.76 -17.05 -3.85
C PHE A 138 9.38 -17.93 -2.76
N LYS A 139 9.00 -17.74 -1.49
CA LYS A 139 9.47 -18.58 -0.37
C LYS A 139 8.98 -20.01 -0.50
N VAL A 140 7.72 -20.21 -0.90
CA VAL A 140 7.12 -21.54 -1.09
C VAL A 140 7.80 -22.26 -2.25
N GLU A 141 8.02 -21.59 -3.38
CA GLU A 141 8.71 -22.15 -4.55
C GLU A 141 10.16 -22.53 -4.22
N LYS A 142 10.88 -21.66 -3.52
CA LYS A 142 12.24 -21.96 -3.05
C LYS A 142 12.27 -23.18 -2.13
N ALA A 143 11.37 -23.24 -1.14
CA ALA A 143 11.29 -24.39 -0.24
C ALA A 143 10.94 -25.69 -0.98
N LYS A 144 10.07 -25.62 -2.00
CA LYS A 144 9.73 -26.76 -2.85
C LYS A 144 10.94 -27.27 -3.64
N ASN A 145 11.68 -26.37 -4.30
CA ASN A 145 12.87 -26.74 -5.06
C ASN A 145 13.95 -27.37 -4.16
N GLU A 146 14.14 -26.82 -2.96
CA GLU A 146 15.06 -27.40 -1.95
C GLU A 146 14.63 -28.81 -1.53
N MET A 147 13.33 -29.04 -1.31
CA MET A 147 12.79 -30.37 -1.00
C MET A 147 12.94 -31.37 -2.16
N GLU A 148 12.73 -30.94 -3.41
CA GLU A 148 12.91 -31.79 -4.59
C GLU A 148 14.37 -32.23 -4.74
N ILE A 149 15.32 -31.31 -4.53
CA ILE A 149 16.76 -31.63 -4.55
C ILE A 149 17.11 -32.64 -3.45
N LEU A 150 16.57 -32.48 -2.24
CA LEU A 150 16.82 -33.40 -1.13
C LEU A 150 16.23 -34.79 -1.41
N SER A 151 15.01 -34.86 -1.93
CA SER A 151 14.36 -36.12 -2.33
C SER A 151 15.15 -36.85 -3.42
N LEU A 152 15.65 -36.13 -4.43
CA LEU A 152 16.51 -36.71 -5.47
C LEU A 152 17.83 -37.23 -4.90
N LYS A 153 18.43 -36.54 -3.93
CA LYS A 153 19.64 -37.01 -3.25
C LYS A 153 19.39 -38.28 -2.43
N GLU A 154 18.25 -38.36 -1.73
CA GLU A 154 17.88 -39.56 -0.96
C GLU A 154 17.60 -40.77 -1.85
N GLN A 155 17.07 -40.55 -3.06
CA GLN A 155 16.85 -41.61 -4.04
C GLN A 155 18.14 -42.17 -4.67
N ILE A 156 19.28 -41.47 -4.55
CA ILE A 156 20.59 -42.05 -4.89
C ILE A 156 20.95 -43.03 -3.78
N ASN A 157 20.51 -44.28 -3.95
CA ASN A 157 20.81 -45.35 -3.01
C ASN A 157 22.34 -45.57 -2.96
N PRO A 158 22.99 -45.47 -1.78
CA PRO A 158 24.42 -45.72 -1.69
C PRO A 158 24.79 -47.12 -2.21
N HIS A 159 23.91 -48.10 -2.07
CA HIS A 159 24.08 -49.44 -2.63
C HIS A 159 24.10 -49.46 -4.17
N PHE A 160 23.34 -48.59 -4.84
CA PHE A 160 23.40 -48.46 -6.30
C PHE A 160 24.77 -47.93 -6.73
N LEU A 161 25.28 -46.90 -6.04
CA LEU A 161 26.60 -46.35 -6.32
C LEU A 161 27.72 -47.39 -6.08
N PHE A 162 27.62 -48.17 -5.00
CA PHE A 162 28.54 -49.28 -4.71
C PHE A 162 28.47 -50.38 -5.78
N ASN A 163 27.27 -50.76 -6.23
CA ASN A 163 27.11 -51.75 -7.30
C ASN A 163 27.67 -51.27 -8.64
N THR A 164 27.52 -49.99 -8.98
CA THR A 164 28.09 -49.42 -10.21
C THR A 164 29.61 -49.36 -10.16
N LEU A 165 30.20 -49.00 -9.02
CA LEU A 165 31.65 -49.01 -8.84
C LEU A 165 32.23 -50.43 -8.94
N ASN A 166 31.60 -51.42 -8.29
CA ASN A 166 32.14 -52.79 -8.28
C ASN A 166 32.10 -53.46 -9.66
N ASN A 167 31.08 -53.15 -10.50
CA ASN A 167 30.96 -53.66 -11.87
C ASN A 167 31.90 -52.98 -12.90
N LEU A 168 32.58 -51.88 -12.55
CA LEU A 168 33.60 -51.26 -13.41
C LEU A 168 35.03 -51.77 -13.09
N TYR A 169 35.20 -52.45 -11.96
CA TYR A 169 36.47 -53.04 -11.53
C TYR A 169 36.64 -54.50 -11.95
N TYR A 170 35.60 -55.10 -12.55
CA TYR A 170 35.60 -56.44 -13.15
C TYR A 170 35.22 -56.33 -14.63
#